data_AF-A0A5S6QTN4-F1
#
_entry.id   AF-A0A5S6QTN4-F1
#
_cell.length_a   1.000
_cell.length_b   1.000
_cell.length_c   1.000
_cell.angle_alpha   90.00
_cell.angle_beta   90.00
_cell.angle_gamma   90.00
#
_symmetry.space_group_name_H-M   'P 1'
#
loop_
_entity.id
_entity.type
_entity.pdbx_description
1 polymer ?
#
loop_
_entity_poly.entity_id
_entity_poly.type
_entity_poly.pdbx_seq_one_letter_code
_entity_poly.pdbx_strand_id
1 'polypeptide(L)'
;MLKPLTGKRYSHTENSASFVTEIRTVEIDNEDILVSYDVKDLFTSIPLDITYSLIVDTLSKDSLLKDRTKLNPIHLTQLVKFCMKEGNFFHWKGTFFSQKRGAPMGSPLSPIVAEIFMEHLEEKAFPSGIAEYNLKLFKRYVDDIFAIVKKGHEDELLNHLNSLFPHDIEFTIEKE
;
A
#
# COMPACT_ATOMS: atom_id res chain seq x y z
N MET A 1 -10.45 13.60 -6.07
CA MET A 1 -10.29 12.92 -7.37
C MET A 1 -9.84 11.47 -7.24
N LEU A 2 -8.69 11.18 -6.61
CA LEU A 2 -8.15 9.81 -6.52
C LEU A 2 -8.59 9.03 -5.28
N LYS A 3 -9.04 9.71 -4.21
CA LYS A 3 -9.45 9.05 -2.96
C LYS A 3 -10.49 7.93 -3.14
N PRO A 4 -11.49 8.03 -4.04
CA PRO A 4 -12.43 6.92 -4.26
C PRO A 4 -11.84 5.68 -4.95
N LEU A 5 -10.56 5.69 -5.30
CA LEU A 5 -9.87 4.53 -5.88
C LEU A 5 -9.33 3.60 -4.79
N THR A 6 -9.08 4.10 -3.59
CA THR A 6 -8.41 3.42 -2.48
C THR A 6 -9.36 2.97 -1.38
N GLY A 7 -8.91 2.09 -0.49
CA GLY A 7 -9.67 1.59 0.65
C GLY A 7 -10.74 0.57 0.24
N LYS A 8 -10.53 -0.13 -0.89
CA LYS A 8 -11.51 -1.08 -1.43
C LYS A 8 -11.22 -2.53 -1.04
N ARG A 9 -10.04 -2.75 -0.47
CA ARG A 9 -9.49 -4.05 -0.12
C ARG A 9 -10.05 -4.49 1.23
N TYR A 10 -10.42 -5.77 1.40
CA TYR A 10 -10.98 -6.29 2.67
C TYR A 10 -9.99 -6.17 3.84
N SER A 11 -8.71 -6.31 3.52
CA SER A 11 -7.57 -6.08 4.41
C SER A 11 -7.43 -4.63 4.88
N HIS A 12 -8.01 -3.66 4.18
CA HIS A 12 -7.89 -2.25 4.53
C HIS A 12 -8.44 -2.00 5.94
N THR A 13 -7.66 -1.27 6.72
CA THR A 13 -8.01 -0.84 8.06
C THR A 13 -8.12 0.67 8.06
N GLU A 14 -9.27 1.21 8.47
CA GLU A 14 -9.49 2.66 8.49
C GLU A 14 -8.91 3.30 9.76
N ASN A 15 -9.03 2.62 10.90
CA ASN A 15 -8.56 3.11 12.19
C ASN A 15 -8.46 1.96 13.22
N SER A 16 -7.87 2.26 14.37
CA SER A 16 -7.68 1.29 15.44
C SER A 16 -8.99 0.78 16.04
N ALA A 17 -10.06 1.59 16.08
CA ALA A 17 -11.34 1.15 16.64
C ALA A 17 -12.03 0.09 15.76
N SER A 18 -12.01 0.27 14.43
CA SER A 18 -12.52 -0.74 13.50
C SER A 18 -11.69 -2.02 13.58
N PHE A 19 -10.36 -1.87 13.61
CA PHE A 19 -9.43 -3.00 13.76
C PHE A 19 -9.70 -3.84 15.01
N VAL A 20 -9.82 -3.20 16.18
CA VAL A 20 -10.12 -3.90 17.45
C VAL A 20 -11.47 -4.62 17.40
N THR A 21 -12.44 -4.07 16.69
CA THR A 21 -13.75 -4.70 16.53
C THR A 21 -13.65 -5.96 15.68
N GLU A 22 -12.88 -5.90 14.58
CA GLU A 22 -12.67 -7.04 13.68
C GLU A 22 -11.87 -8.16 14.34
N ILE A 23 -10.73 -7.85 14.97
CA ILE A 23 -9.85 -8.89 15.53
C ILE A 23 -10.51 -9.67 16.69
N ARG A 24 -11.43 -9.05 17.44
CA ARG A 24 -12.20 -9.72 18.49
C ARG A 24 -13.07 -10.88 17.99
N THR A 25 -13.36 -10.92 16.70
CA THR A 25 -14.17 -11.97 16.09
C THR A 25 -13.35 -13.18 15.61
N VAL A 26 -12.02 -13.09 15.69
CA VAL A 26 -11.11 -14.12 15.18
C VAL A 26 -10.71 -15.08 16.30
N GLU A 27 -10.98 -16.36 16.11
CA GLU A 27 -10.51 -17.42 17.02
C GLU A 27 -9.06 -17.79 16.69
N ILE A 28 -8.20 -17.81 17.70
CA ILE A 28 -6.77 -18.12 17.61
C ILE A 28 -6.54 -19.54 18.13
N ASP A 29 -5.86 -20.36 17.33
CA ASP A 29 -5.49 -21.73 17.69
C ASP A 29 -4.06 -21.77 18.25
N ASN A 30 -3.70 -22.87 18.93
CA ASN A 30 -2.34 -23.08 19.43
C ASN A 30 -1.26 -23.15 18.33
N GLU A 31 -1.67 -23.38 17.09
CA GLU A 31 -0.80 -23.45 15.91
C GLU A 31 -0.70 -22.11 15.15
N ASP A 32 -1.33 -21.04 15.67
CA ASP A 32 -1.24 -19.71 15.10
C ASP A 32 -0.20 -18.85 15.83
N ILE A 33 0.38 -17.90 15.11
CA ILE A 33 1.24 -16.84 15.63
C ILE A 33 0.74 -15.49 15.14
N LEU A 34 0.79 -14.50 16.02
CA LEU A 34 0.51 -13.10 15.71
C LEU A 34 1.80 -12.46 15.22
N VAL A 35 1.74 -11.80 14.08
CA VAL A 35 2.91 -11.14 13.49
C VAL A 35 2.54 -9.76 13.00
N SER A 36 3.46 -8.82 13.19
CA SER A 36 3.41 -7.51 12.57
C SER A 36 4.44 -7.45 11.46
N TYR A 37 4.02 -6.94 10.30
CA TYR A 37 4.94 -6.57 9.23
C TYR A 37 4.89 -5.06 9.02
N ASP A 38 6.02 -4.47 8.69
CA ASP A 38 6.11 -3.05 8.33
C ASP A 38 6.92 -2.89 7.04
N VAL A 39 6.55 -1.91 6.21
CA VAL A 39 7.31 -1.56 5.00
C VAL A 39 8.33 -0.49 5.30
N LYS A 40 9.60 -0.86 5.18
CA LYS A 40 10.70 0.06 5.39
C LYS A 40 10.68 1.22 4.40
N ASP A 41 10.65 2.42 4.95
CA ASP A 41 10.73 3.69 4.22
C ASP A 41 9.69 3.80 3.07
N LEU A 42 8.46 3.28 3.27
CA LEU A 42 7.43 3.11 2.23
C LEU A 42 7.38 4.26 1.22
N PHE A 43 7.22 5.51 1.70
CA PHE A 43 7.07 6.65 0.80
C PHE A 43 8.24 6.84 -0.16
N THR A 44 9.48 6.66 0.29
CA THR A 44 10.66 6.77 -0.59
C THR A 44 10.90 5.54 -1.46
N SER A 45 10.24 4.44 -1.12
CA SER A 45 10.38 3.11 -1.71
C SER A 45 9.35 2.81 -2.80
N ILE A 46 8.23 3.54 -2.87
CA ILE A 46 7.16 3.29 -3.86
C ILE A 46 7.67 3.38 -5.31
N PRO A 47 7.45 2.33 -6.14
CA PRO A 47 7.78 2.34 -7.55
C PRO A 47 6.75 3.15 -8.37
N LEU A 48 6.94 4.47 -8.39
CA LEU A 48 6.00 5.43 -8.99
C LEU A 48 5.58 5.13 -10.43
N ASP A 49 6.48 4.59 -11.27
CA ASP A 49 6.15 4.30 -12.67
C ASP A 49 5.13 3.15 -12.82
N ILE A 50 5.17 2.16 -11.93
CA ILE A 50 4.11 1.14 -11.81
C ILE A 50 2.84 1.82 -11.31
N THR A 51 2.94 2.65 -10.27
CA THR A 51 1.78 3.32 -9.68
C THR A 51 1.04 4.24 -10.67
N TYR A 52 1.74 4.91 -11.58
CA TYR A 52 1.10 5.72 -12.62
C TYR A 52 0.27 4.87 -13.58
N SER A 53 0.78 3.70 -13.97
CA SER A 53 0.04 2.75 -14.81
C SER A 53 -1.22 2.27 -14.08
N LEU A 54 -1.10 1.93 -12.80
CA LEU A 54 -2.25 1.56 -11.96
C LEU A 54 -3.30 2.69 -11.89
N ILE A 55 -2.87 3.94 -11.67
CA ILE A 55 -3.78 5.09 -11.61
C ILE A 55 -4.56 5.24 -12.92
N VAL A 56 -3.91 5.13 -14.09
CA VAL A 56 -4.58 5.18 -15.39
C VAL A 56 -5.61 4.06 -15.51
N ASP A 57 -5.22 2.83 -15.17
CA ASP A 57 -6.07 1.65 -15.31
C ASP A 57 -7.30 1.74 -14.40
N THR A 58 -7.12 2.12 -13.13
CA THR A 58 -8.21 2.23 -12.18
C THR A 58 -9.15 3.39 -12.54
N LEU A 59 -8.61 4.54 -12.95
CA LEU A 59 -9.42 5.67 -13.41
C LEU A 59 -10.20 5.35 -14.69
N SER A 60 -9.62 4.55 -15.59
CA SER A 60 -10.28 4.14 -16.84
C SER A 60 -11.47 3.20 -16.59
N LYS A 61 -11.44 2.45 -15.47
CA LYS A 61 -12.54 1.57 -15.03
C LYS A 61 -13.58 2.29 -14.16
N ASP A 62 -13.32 3.53 -13.76
CA ASP A 62 -14.19 4.28 -12.87
C ASP A 62 -15.31 4.98 -13.64
N SER A 63 -16.50 4.36 -13.65
CA SER A 63 -17.69 4.86 -14.34
C SER A 63 -18.17 6.23 -13.85
N LEU A 64 -17.86 6.60 -12.60
CA LEU A 64 -18.24 7.86 -11.96
C LEU A 64 -17.17 8.94 -12.11
N LEU A 65 -16.10 8.70 -12.89
CA LEU A 65 -15.06 9.71 -13.11
C LEU A 65 -15.59 10.97 -13.77
N LYS A 66 -16.47 10.83 -14.75
CA LYS A 66 -17.06 11.95 -15.50
C LYS A 66 -17.90 12.89 -14.63
N ASP A 67 -18.49 12.37 -13.56
CA ASP A 67 -19.27 13.15 -12.60
C ASP A 67 -18.38 13.98 -11.68
N ARG A 68 -17.14 13.51 -11.45
CA ARG A 68 -16.16 14.17 -10.57
C ARG A 68 -15.29 15.18 -11.30
N THR A 69 -15.03 14.99 -12.60
CA THR A 69 -14.19 15.91 -13.39
C THR A 69 -14.39 15.78 -14.90
N LYS A 70 -13.95 16.80 -15.63
CA LYS A 70 -13.83 16.80 -17.10
C LYS A 70 -12.49 16.24 -17.59
N LEU A 71 -11.52 16.03 -16.71
CA LEU A 71 -10.22 15.47 -17.06
C LEU A 71 -10.31 13.97 -17.30
N ASN A 72 -9.63 13.50 -18.34
CA ASN A 72 -9.53 12.06 -18.61
C ASN A 72 -8.47 11.41 -17.69
N PRO A 73 -8.42 10.06 -17.61
CA PRO A 73 -7.45 9.33 -16.81
C PRO A 73 -5.98 9.72 -17.07
N ILE A 74 -5.61 9.98 -18.33
CA ILE A 74 -4.25 10.33 -18.73
C ILE A 74 -3.87 11.71 -18.16
N HIS A 75 -4.73 12.72 -18.31
CA HIS A 75 -4.48 14.06 -17.79
C HIS A 75 -4.36 14.06 -16.27
N LEU A 76 -5.22 13.32 -15.57
CA LEU A 76 -5.12 13.18 -14.11
C LEU A 76 -3.81 12.53 -13.70
N THR A 77 -3.39 11.46 -14.39
CA THR A 77 -2.13 10.78 -14.10
C THR A 77 -0.93 11.68 -14.38
N GLN A 78 -0.96 12.49 -15.44
CA GLN A 78 0.08 13.49 -15.71
C GLN A 78 0.19 14.53 -14.59
N LEU A 79 -0.93 14.98 -14.02
CA LEU A 79 -0.92 15.88 -12.87
C LEU A 79 -0.33 15.21 -11.63
N VAL A 80 -0.66 13.94 -11.36
CA VAL A 80 -0.03 13.18 -10.27
C VAL A 80 1.47 13.08 -10.50
N LYS A 81 1.89 12.69 -11.71
CA LYS A 81 3.30 12.59 -12.06
C LYS A 81 4.03 13.92 -11.82
N PHE A 82 3.46 15.02 -12.29
CA PHE A 82 3.96 16.37 -12.02
C PHE A 82 4.14 16.61 -10.52
N CYS A 83 3.13 16.34 -9.69
CA CYS A 83 3.23 16.54 -8.24
C CYS A 83 4.28 15.65 -7.55
N MET A 84 4.51 14.43 -8.05
CA MET A 84 5.42 13.46 -7.42
C MET A 84 6.87 13.59 -7.90
N LYS A 85 7.10 13.95 -9.17
CA LYS A 85 8.44 14.02 -9.80
C LYS A 85 8.90 15.46 -10.01
N GLU A 86 8.17 16.25 -10.79
CA GLU A 86 8.62 17.56 -11.27
C GLU A 86 8.41 18.69 -10.25
N GLY A 87 7.30 18.67 -9.50
CA GLY A 87 6.93 19.68 -8.50
C GLY A 87 7.39 19.34 -7.08
N ASN A 88 8.16 18.27 -6.92
CA ASN A 88 8.64 17.78 -5.65
C ASN A 88 9.97 18.44 -5.28
N PHE A 89 9.88 19.61 -4.65
CA PHE A 89 11.04 20.31 -4.11
C PHE A 89 10.87 20.59 -2.62
N PHE A 90 11.96 20.49 -1.88
CA PHE A 90 12.03 20.89 -0.49
C PHE A 90 13.27 21.75 -0.23
N HIS A 91 13.17 22.65 0.74
CA HIS A 91 14.25 23.55 1.12
C HIS A 91 14.86 23.07 2.43
N TRP A 92 16.19 22.90 2.43
CA TRP A 92 16.94 22.51 3.61
C TRP A 92 18.25 23.29 3.69
N LYS A 93 18.51 23.93 4.83
CA LYS A 93 19.74 24.70 5.12
C LYS A 93 20.17 25.67 4.01
N GLY A 94 19.24 26.42 3.43
CA GLY A 94 19.53 27.43 2.40
C GLY A 94 19.56 26.90 0.97
N THR A 95 19.34 25.59 0.77
CA THR A 95 19.44 24.94 -0.54
C THR A 95 18.14 24.22 -0.89
N PHE A 96 17.76 24.27 -2.17
CA PHE A 96 16.63 23.52 -2.71
C PHE A 96 17.08 22.15 -3.21
N PHE A 97 16.29 21.13 -2.90
CA PHE A 97 16.50 19.75 -3.31
C PHE A 97 15.25 19.20 -3.98
N SER A 98 15.43 18.27 -4.91
CA SER A 98 14.35 17.48 -5.49
C SER A 98 14.52 16.03 -5.09
N GLN A 99 13.47 15.39 -4.57
CA GLN A 99 13.51 13.95 -4.31
C GLN A 99 13.44 13.17 -5.64
N LYS A 100 14.31 12.16 -5.79
CA LYS A 100 14.52 11.43 -7.05
C LYS A 100 13.73 10.13 -7.15
N ARG A 101 13.36 9.52 -6.01
CA ARG A 101 12.64 8.25 -5.92
C ARG A 101 11.53 8.34 -4.88
N GLY A 102 10.48 7.57 -5.09
CA GLY A 102 9.31 7.51 -4.21
C GLY A 102 8.47 8.78 -4.18
N ALA A 103 7.39 8.71 -3.41
CA ALA A 103 6.47 9.81 -3.17
C ALA A 103 7.03 10.78 -2.09
N PRO A 104 6.86 12.10 -2.25
CA PRO A 104 7.28 13.08 -1.25
C PRO A 104 6.50 12.97 0.05
N MET A 105 7.19 12.74 1.15
CA MET A 105 6.58 12.86 2.48
C MET A 105 6.04 14.29 2.70
N GLY A 106 4.83 14.40 3.26
CA GLY A 106 4.14 15.67 3.49
C GLY A 106 3.27 16.17 2.32
N SER A 107 3.36 15.55 1.14
CA SER A 107 2.38 15.81 0.07
C SER A 107 1.06 15.14 0.38
N PRO A 108 -0.10 15.83 0.23
CA PRO A 108 -1.42 15.23 0.46
C PRO A 108 -1.77 14.12 -0.54
N LEU A 109 -1.03 14.02 -1.66
CA LEU A 109 -1.20 12.94 -2.64
C LEU A 109 -0.43 11.68 -2.27
N SER A 110 0.67 11.79 -1.52
CA SER A 110 1.55 10.65 -1.25
C SER A 110 0.85 9.49 -0.54
N PRO A 111 0.01 9.71 0.49
CA PRO A 111 -0.75 8.61 1.11
C PRO A 111 -1.67 7.89 0.12
N ILE A 112 -2.28 8.61 -0.83
CA ILE A 112 -3.16 8.01 -1.84
C ILE A 112 -2.34 7.17 -2.83
N VAL A 113 -1.18 7.69 -3.26
CA VAL A 113 -0.27 6.98 -4.17
C VAL A 113 0.28 5.71 -3.51
N ALA A 114 0.66 5.81 -2.23
CA ALA A 114 1.09 4.68 -1.41
C ALA A 114 -0.01 3.62 -1.30
N GLU A 115 -1.22 4.02 -0.95
CA GLU A 115 -2.35 3.10 -0.79
C GLU A 115 -2.71 2.38 -2.10
N ILE A 116 -2.72 3.07 -3.26
CA ILE A 116 -2.96 2.44 -4.57
C ILE A 116 -1.91 1.36 -4.85
N PHE A 117 -0.64 1.66 -4.58
CA PHE A 117 0.43 0.69 -4.80
C PHE A 117 0.35 -0.48 -3.82
N MET A 118 0.10 -0.22 -2.54
CA MET A 118 0.00 -1.28 -1.52
C MET A 118 -1.19 -2.21 -1.78
N GLU A 119 -2.35 -1.69 -2.20
CA GLU A 119 -3.48 -2.55 -2.62
C GLU A 119 -3.11 -3.44 -3.82
N HIS A 120 -2.32 -2.94 -4.77
CA HIS A 120 -1.84 -3.74 -5.89
C HIS A 120 -0.81 -4.79 -5.46
N LEU A 121 0.08 -4.45 -4.53
CA LEU A 121 1.03 -5.39 -3.94
C LEU A 121 0.28 -6.55 -3.27
N GLU A 122 -0.77 -6.27 -2.51
CA GLU A 122 -1.61 -7.30 -1.90
C GLU A 122 -2.31 -8.20 -2.92
N GLU A 123 -2.85 -7.63 -4.02
CA GLU A 123 -3.43 -8.44 -5.11
C GLU A 123 -2.42 -9.41 -5.71
N LYS A 124 -1.17 -8.96 -5.88
CA LYS A 124 -0.09 -9.81 -6.36
C LYS A 124 0.38 -10.81 -5.32
N ALA A 125 0.36 -10.45 -4.04
CA ALA A 125 0.74 -11.32 -2.95
C ALA A 125 -0.26 -12.47 -2.79
N PHE A 126 -1.56 -12.20 -2.97
CA PHE A 126 -2.63 -13.13 -2.63
C PHE A 126 -3.67 -13.28 -3.78
N PRO A 127 -3.25 -13.68 -4.99
CA PRO A 127 -4.15 -13.74 -6.15
C PRO A 127 -5.32 -14.72 -5.99
N SER A 128 -5.09 -15.81 -5.24
CA SER A 128 -6.11 -16.82 -4.92
C SER A 128 -6.72 -16.65 -3.52
N GLY A 129 -6.36 -15.58 -2.80
CA GLY A 129 -6.75 -15.34 -1.40
C GLY A 129 -5.69 -15.77 -0.38
N ILE A 130 -5.82 -15.24 0.83
CA ILE A 130 -4.79 -15.36 1.89
C ILE A 130 -4.63 -16.78 2.45
N ALA A 131 -5.69 -17.60 2.38
CA ALA A 131 -5.69 -18.94 2.98
C ALA A 131 -4.64 -19.88 2.35
N GLU A 132 -4.31 -19.71 1.07
CA GLU A 132 -3.26 -20.48 0.39
C GLU A 132 -1.84 -20.17 0.92
N TYR A 133 -1.69 -19.08 1.68
CA TYR A 133 -0.45 -18.60 2.26
C TYR A 133 -0.40 -18.78 3.78
N ASN A 134 -1.17 -19.74 4.30
CA ASN A 134 -1.23 -20.07 5.73
C ASN A 134 -1.66 -18.89 6.63
N LEU A 135 -2.37 -17.91 6.05
CA LEU A 135 -2.90 -16.75 6.74
C LEU A 135 -4.36 -16.99 7.14
N LYS A 136 -4.67 -16.78 8.42
CA LYS A 136 -6.04 -16.71 8.95
C LYS A 136 -6.59 -15.28 8.85
N LEU A 137 -5.72 -14.28 9.00
CA LEU A 137 -6.08 -12.86 8.92
C LEU A 137 -4.92 -12.06 8.33
N PHE A 138 -5.24 -11.06 7.52
CA PHE A 138 -4.30 -10.06 7.02
C PHE A 138 -5.01 -8.70 6.99
N LYS A 139 -4.55 -7.76 7.83
CA LYS A 139 -5.07 -6.39 7.93
C LYS A 139 -3.94 -5.39 7.75
N ARG A 140 -4.18 -4.32 6.99
CA ARG A 140 -3.17 -3.30 6.69
C ARG A 140 -3.71 -1.90 6.97
N TYR A 141 -2.88 -1.07 7.60
CA TYR A 141 -3.04 0.37 7.75
C TYR A 141 -1.84 1.06 7.08
N VAL A 142 -2.02 1.51 5.83
CA VAL A 142 -0.93 2.11 5.02
C VAL A 142 0.26 1.16 4.84
N ASP A 143 1.32 1.28 5.62
CA ASP A 143 2.53 0.43 5.68
C ASP A 143 2.41 -0.67 6.74
N ASP A 144 1.78 -0.37 7.88
CA ASP A 144 1.63 -1.30 9.00
C ASP A 144 0.70 -2.46 8.64
N ILE A 145 1.15 -3.68 8.87
CA ILE A 145 0.38 -4.91 8.64
C ILE A 145 0.32 -5.70 9.94
N PHE A 146 -0.89 -6.17 10.23
CA PHE A 146 -1.15 -7.18 11.23
C PHE A 146 -1.63 -8.45 10.55
N ALA A 147 -1.03 -9.59 10.90
CA ALA A 147 -1.41 -10.87 10.35
C ALA A 147 -1.42 -11.98 11.40
N ILE A 148 -2.25 -12.99 11.13
CA ILE A 148 -2.30 -14.23 11.90
C ILE A 148 -1.89 -15.35 10.95
N VAL A 149 -0.72 -15.95 11.20
CA VAL A 149 -0.08 -16.94 10.34
C VAL A 149 0.05 -18.25 11.10
N LYS A 150 0.11 -19.40 10.41
CA LYS A 150 0.50 -20.66 11.05
C LYS A 150 1.96 -20.62 11.49
N LYS A 151 2.23 -21.11 12.70
CA LYS A 151 3.59 -21.22 13.25
C LYS A 151 4.53 -21.91 12.26
N GLY A 152 5.72 -21.34 12.10
CA GLY A 152 6.76 -21.84 11.19
C GLY A 152 6.65 -21.33 9.75
N HIS A 153 5.60 -20.57 9.40
CA HIS A 153 5.42 -20.01 8.05
C HIS A 153 5.61 -18.48 8.00
N GLU A 154 5.89 -17.83 9.13
CA GLU A 154 5.98 -16.38 9.20
C GLU A 154 7.17 -15.80 8.42
N ASP A 155 8.30 -16.50 8.39
CA ASP A 155 9.47 -16.11 7.58
C ASP A 155 9.27 -16.45 6.09
N GLU A 156 8.50 -17.50 5.79
CA GLU A 156 8.13 -17.82 4.41
C GLU A 156 7.26 -16.70 3.82
N LEU A 157 6.27 -16.23 4.58
CA LEU A 157 5.45 -15.10 4.18
C LEU A 157 6.27 -13.82 4.01
N LEU A 158 7.21 -13.53 4.93
CA LEU A 158 8.12 -12.40 4.79
C LEU A 158 8.91 -12.47 3.48
N ASN A 159 9.50 -13.63 3.19
CA ASN A 159 10.28 -13.85 1.98
C ASN A 159 9.42 -13.73 0.72
N HIS A 160 8.19 -14.25 0.75
CA HIS A 160 7.22 -14.10 -0.33
C HIS A 160 6.92 -12.62 -0.61
N LEU A 161 6.55 -11.84 0.41
CA LEU A 161 6.26 -10.41 0.28
C LEU A 161 7.47 -9.63 -0.27
N ASN A 162 8.67 -9.92 0.24
CA ASN A 162 9.92 -9.31 -0.22
C ASN A 162 10.33 -9.72 -1.64
N SER A 163 9.83 -10.84 -2.15
CA SER A 163 10.13 -11.29 -3.52
C SER A 163 9.31 -10.57 -4.60
N LEU A 164 8.21 -9.89 -4.23
CA LEU A 164 7.30 -9.26 -5.20
C LEU A 164 7.91 -8.04 -5.90
N PHE A 165 8.63 -7.22 -5.14
CA PHE A 165 9.27 -5.99 -5.62
C PHE A 165 10.65 -5.77 -4.96
N PRO A 166 11.63 -6.68 -5.18
CA PRO A 166 12.84 -6.81 -4.36
C PRO A 166 13.83 -5.63 -4.45
N HIS A 167 13.62 -4.67 -5.35
CA HIS A 167 14.47 -3.49 -5.52
C HIS A 167 13.82 -2.19 -5.02
N ASP A 168 12.55 -2.27 -4.66
CA ASP A 168 11.73 -1.13 -4.28
C ASP A 168 11.17 -1.30 -2.87
N ILE A 169 10.63 -2.47 -2.52
CA ILE A 169 9.93 -2.72 -1.26
C ILE A 169 10.67 -3.74 -0.41
N GLU A 170 10.83 -3.41 0.87
CA GLU A 170 11.43 -4.27 1.90
C GLU A 170 10.47 -4.28 3.10
N PHE A 171 9.97 -5.45 3.44
CA PHE A 171 9.20 -5.73 4.64
C PHE A 171 10.14 -6.17 5.78
N THR A 172 9.77 -5.76 6.98
CA THR A 172 10.32 -6.29 8.24
C THR A 172 9.25 -7.09 8.97
N ILE A 173 9.65 -7.90 9.96
CA ILE A 173 8.72 -8.70 10.77
C ILE A 173 9.03 -8.56 12.25
N GLU A 174 7.98 -8.42 13.05
CA GLU A 174 7.98 -8.61 14.50
C GLU A 174 7.04 -9.76 14.85
N LYS A 175 7.54 -10.71 15.67
CA LYS A 175 6.82 -11.93 16.05
C LYS A 175 6.48 -11.87 17.54
N GLU A 176 5.23 -12.16 17.90
CA GLU A 176 4.76 -12.23 19.30
C GLU A 176 4.76 -13.67 19.84
#